data_AF-A0A9R1J987-F1
#
_entry.id   AF-A0A9R1J987-F1
#
_cell.length_a   1.000
_cell.length_b   1.000
_cell.length_c   1.000
_cell.angle_alpha   90.00
_cell.angle_beta   90.00
_cell.angle_gamma   90.00
#
_symmetry.space_group_name_H-M   'P 1'
#
loop_
_entity.id
_entity.type
_entity.pdbx_description
1 polymer ?
#
loop_
_entity_poly.entity_id
_entity_poly.type
_entity_poly.pdbx_seq_one_letter_code
_entity_poly.pdbx_strand_id
1 'polypeptide(L)'
;MTDDQRRVPQPSPEPEDYVDYAAAVLCAAEGCDHCGCEGGPFLVAFVSTDKGKGVTSARLYSSETGAWNETTSLHHPEANAHFAASVHVGDALYFRGIGNYTIEYQLTTARLSVLEALAKCNGRLVTMEDGGLGFAAVDNTIITLWARETGPEGAETWTQRRVIDLKTLLSEDALSHSINGIKYYSWIPVVSVVGFAEGTDAIFVGTIACVYMIELKSGRVTKVLDEFGRVCPYMGFYIPDMEVASTAEGPKEGVLNL
;
A
#
# COMPACT_ATOMS: atom_id res chain seq x y z
N MET A 1 -5.79 -9.06 22.46
CA MET A 1 -4.41 -9.02 21.94
C MET A 1 -3.71 -10.28 22.44
N THR A 2 -3.60 -11.32 21.62
CA THR A 2 -2.53 -12.30 21.83
C THR A 2 -1.32 -11.72 21.10
N ASP A 3 -0.24 -11.45 21.82
CA ASP A 3 1.04 -11.00 21.24
C ASP A 3 1.76 -12.20 20.60
N ASP A 4 1.04 -12.92 19.73
CA ASP A 4 1.51 -14.15 19.13
C ASP A 4 2.37 -13.81 17.91
N GLN A 5 3.70 -13.91 18.08
CA GLN A 5 4.66 -13.69 17.01
C GLN A 5 4.96 -15.00 16.28
N ARG A 6 4.76 -15.03 14.96
CA ARG A 6 5.19 -16.13 14.08
C ARG A 6 6.39 -15.70 13.24
N ARG A 7 7.52 -16.40 13.41
CA ARG A 7 8.71 -16.19 12.60
C ARG A 7 8.62 -16.97 11.30
N VAL A 8 8.76 -16.26 10.18
CA VAL A 8 8.87 -16.86 8.85
C VAL A 8 10.33 -17.28 8.62
N PRO A 9 10.60 -18.51 8.14
CA PRO A 9 11.96 -18.94 7.84
C PRO A 9 12.58 -18.06 6.75
N GLN A 10 13.89 -17.83 6.82
CA GLN A 10 14.58 -17.05 5.81
C GLN A 10 14.51 -17.77 4.45
N PRO A 11 14.21 -17.05 3.35
CA PRO A 11 14.13 -17.65 2.03
C PRO A 11 15.53 -18.12 1.58
N SER A 12 15.63 -19.34 1.04
CA SER A 12 16.89 -19.94 0.54
C SER A 12 16.91 -20.04 -0.99
N PRO A 13 18.00 -19.68 -1.68
CA PRO A 13 19.21 -19.03 -1.16
C PRO A 13 18.94 -17.65 -0.59
N GLU A 14 19.74 -17.25 0.40
CA GLU A 14 19.60 -15.94 1.03
C GLU A 14 19.77 -14.81 0.00
N PRO A 15 19.02 -13.71 0.14
CA PRO A 15 19.23 -12.53 -0.69
C PRO A 15 20.65 -11.99 -0.47
N GLU A 16 21.34 -11.55 -1.53
CA GLU A 16 22.66 -10.92 -1.42
C GLU A 16 22.56 -9.59 -0.64
N ASP A 17 23.60 -9.19 0.08
CA ASP A 17 23.61 -8.02 0.99
C ASP A 17 23.26 -6.66 0.33
N TYR A 18 23.24 -6.59 -1.01
CA TYR A 18 23.00 -5.37 -1.81
C TYR A 18 21.69 -5.39 -2.62
N VAL A 19 20.70 -6.16 -2.17
CA VAL A 19 19.37 -6.23 -2.81
C VAL A 19 18.37 -5.29 -2.15
N ASP A 20 17.60 -4.57 -2.97
CA ASP A 20 16.37 -3.94 -2.51
C ASP A 20 15.30 -5.02 -2.34
N TYR A 21 14.38 -4.87 -1.39
CA TYR A 21 13.30 -5.83 -1.23
C TYR A 21 11.97 -5.18 -0.81
N ALA A 22 10.90 -5.90 -1.10
CA ALA A 22 9.55 -5.65 -0.62
C ALA A 22 8.92 -6.98 -0.20
N ALA A 23 8.00 -6.92 0.76
CA ALA A 23 7.25 -8.09 1.20
C ALA A 23 5.77 -7.72 1.41
N ALA A 24 4.91 -8.68 1.13
CA ALA A 24 3.47 -8.58 1.34
C ALA A 24 3.00 -9.81 2.13
N VAL A 25 2.11 -9.59 3.11
CA VAL A 25 1.47 -10.66 3.88
C VAL A 25 0.01 -10.72 3.47
N LEU A 26 -0.47 -11.89 3.09
CA LEU A 26 -1.85 -12.11 2.69
C LEU A 26 -2.50 -13.13 3.61
N CYS A 27 -3.77 -12.91 3.93
CA CYS A 27 -4.59 -13.96 4.52
C CYS A 27 -4.91 -15.02 3.46
N ALA A 28 -4.80 -16.28 3.83
CA ALA A 28 -5.06 -17.45 3.00
C ALA A 28 -6.26 -18.28 3.51
N ALA A 29 -6.96 -17.78 4.53
CA ALA A 29 -8.14 -18.46 5.06
C ALA A 29 -9.27 -18.42 4.02
N GLU A 30 -9.77 -19.60 3.65
CA GLU A 30 -10.89 -19.72 2.72
C GLU A 30 -12.13 -18.98 3.23
N GLY A 31 -12.75 -18.17 2.37
CA GLY A 31 -13.97 -17.43 2.70
C GLY A 31 -13.77 -16.27 3.68
N CYS A 32 -12.54 -15.86 3.96
CA CYS A 32 -12.27 -14.71 4.81
C CYS A 32 -12.64 -13.39 4.10
N ASP A 33 -13.43 -12.54 4.78
CA ASP A 33 -13.81 -11.21 4.29
C ASP A 33 -12.75 -10.13 4.55
N HIS A 34 -11.64 -10.53 5.22
CA HIS A 34 -10.51 -9.70 5.61
C HIS A 34 -10.88 -8.43 6.42
N CYS A 35 -12.10 -8.35 6.95
CA CYS A 35 -12.54 -7.26 7.82
C CYS A 35 -12.13 -7.49 9.29
N GLY A 36 -11.80 -8.74 9.67
CA GLY A 36 -11.39 -9.11 11.03
C GLY A 36 -10.71 -10.48 11.13
N CYS A 37 -9.66 -10.71 10.34
CA CYS A 37 -9.02 -12.04 10.26
C CYS A 37 -8.26 -12.44 11.54
N GLU A 38 -8.83 -13.32 12.36
CA GLU A 38 -8.29 -13.75 13.66
C GLU A 38 -7.19 -14.84 13.59
N GLY A 39 -6.20 -14.70 12.69
CA GLY A 39 -4.99 -15.54 12.75
C GLY A 39 -5.04 -16.89 12.01
N GLY A 40 -5.76 -16.95 10.89
CA GLY A 40 -5.78 -18.09 9.97
C GLY A 40 -4.45 -18.33 9.22
N PRO A 41 -4.43 -19.27 8.25
CA PRO A 41 -3.28 -19.43 7.38
C PRO A 41 -3.02 -18.13 6.61
N PHE A 42 -1.74 -17.84 6.41
CA PHE A 42 -1.26 -16.68 5.67
C PHE A 42 -0.17 -17.08 4.67
N LEU A 43 -0.01 -16.23 3.65
CA LEU A 43 1.06 -16.26 2.68
C LEU A 43 1.99 -15.07 2.88
N VAL A 44 3.27 -15.23 2.54
CA VAL A 44 4.21 -14.11 2.45
C VAL A 44 4.86 -14.11 1.08
N ALA A 45 4.57 -13.09 0.28
CA ALA A 45 5.28 -12.83 -0.95
C ALA A 45 6.52 -11.99 -0.63
N PHE A 46 7.68 -12.42 -1.09
CA PHE A 46 8.95 -11.73 -0.93
C PHE A 46 9.52 -11.44 -2.32
N VAL A 47 9.76 -10.17 -2.62
CA VAL A 47 10.33 -9.70 -3.89
C VAL A 47 11.64 -9.00 -3.59
N SER A 48 12.71 -9.40 -4.29
CA SER A 48 14.04 -8.82 -4.15
C SER A 48 14.62 -8.43 -5.50
N THR A 49 15.32 -7.31 -5.56
CA THR A 49 15.98 -6.82 -6.77
C THR A 49 17.47 -6.69 -6.54
N ASP A 50 18.25 -7.40 -7.35
CA ASP A 50 19.68 -7.19 -7.53
C ASP A 50 19.91 -6.09 -8.56
N LYS A 51 20.28 -4.88 -8.07
CA LYS A 51 20.58 -3.72 -8.92
C LYS A 51 21.78 -3.93 -9.82
N GLY A 52 22.80 -4.67 -9.35
CA GLY A 52 24.02 -4.90 -10.12
C GLY A 52 23.78 -5.82 -11.31
N LYS A 53 22.88 -6.79 -11.16
CA LYS A 53 22.51 -7.74 -12.21
C LYS A 53 21.25 -7.33 -12.99
N GLY A 54 20.47 -6.35 -12.50
CA GLY A 54 19.19 -5.97 -13.10
C GLY A 54 18.15 -7.09 -13.02
N VAL A 55 18.23 -7.93 -11.98
CA VAL A 55 17.37 -9.12 -11.81
C VAL A 55 16.44 -8.89 -10.63
N THR A 56 15.14 -9.09 -10.86
CA THR A 56 14.13 -9.17 -9.80
C THR A 56 13.70 -10.61 -9.62
N SER A 57 13.68 -11.06 -8.38
CA SER A 57 13.28 -12.40 -7.98
C SER A 57 12.11 -12.33 -7.00
N ALA A 58 11.25 -13.34 -7.03
CA ALA A 58 10.14 -13.47 -6.12
C ALA A 58 9.98 -14.90 -5.60
N ARG A 59 9.46 -14.99 -4.37
CA ARG A 59 9.11 -16.23 -3.70
C ARG A 59 7.85 -16.03 -2.88
N LEU A 60 7.13 -17.13 -2.67
CA LEU A 60 5.93 -17.20 -1.87
C LEU A 60 6.12 -18.24 -0.76
N TYR A 61 5.95 -17.82 0.47
CA TYR A 61 5.89 -18.67 1.65
C TYR A 61 4.42 -19.00 1.95
N SER A 62 4.15 -20.26 2.31
CA SER A 62 2.88 -20.65 2.92
C SER A 62 3.08 -21.09 4.36
N SER A 63 2.27 -20.52 5.26
CA SER A 63 2.25 -20.94 6.67
C SER A 63 1.64 -22.33 6.88
N GLU A 64 0.86 -22.85 5.92
CA GLU A 64 0.29 -24.20 6.00
C GLU A 64 1.35 -25.27 5.72
N THR A 65 2.17 -25.05 4.69
CA THR A 65 3.25 -25.97 4.32
C THR A 65 4.53 -25.70 5.11
N GLY A 66 4.66 -24.49 5.67
CA GLY A 66 5.88 -24.02 6.33
C GLY A 66 7.05 -23.83 5.36
N ALA A 67 6.80 -23.73 4.06
CA ALA A 67 7.82 -23.73 3.03
C ALA A 67 7.67 -22.58 2.02
N TRP A 68 8.81 -22.21 1.43
CA TRP A 68 8.88 -21.33 0.27
C TRP A 68 8.73 -22.13 -1.03
N ASN A 69 8.10 -21.55 -2.04
CA ASN A 69 8.12 -22.09 -3.40
C ASN A 69 9.47 -21.87 -4.09
N GLU A 70 9.59 -22.42 -5.31
CA GLU A 70 10.74 -22.17 -6.16
C GLU A 70 10.89 -20.68 -6.50
N THR A 71 12.14 -20.25 -6.68
CA THR A 71 12.42 -18.86 -7.04
C THR A 71 12.07 -18.62 -8.50
N THR A 72 11.24 -17.61 -8.75
CA THR A 72 11.06 -17.06 -10.08
C THR A 72 11.89 -15.79 -10.21
N SER A 73 12.55 -15.60 -11.35
CA SER A 73 13.38 -14.44 -11.63
C SER A 73 13.07 -13.84 -12.99
N LEU A 74 13.17 -12.52 -13.07
CA LEU A 74 12.99 -11.74 -14.27
C LEU A 74 14.14 -10.74 -14.41
N HIS A 75 14.76 -10.69 -15.58
CA HIS A 75 15.78 -9.69 -15.88
C HIS A 75 15.12 -8.45 -16.50
N HIS A 76 15.12 -7.34 -15.77
CA HIS A 76 14.60 -6.06 -16.25
C HIS A 76 15.26 -4.90 -15.48
N PRO A 77 16.03 -4.01 -16.14
CA PRO A 77 16.81 -2.97 -15.47
C PRO A 77 16.02 -2.04 -14.56
N GLU A 78 14.74 -1.80 -14.88
CA GLU A 78 13.87 -0.87 -14.15
C GLU A 78 12.86 -1.58 -13.21
N ALA A 79 12.85 -2.91 -13.19
CA ALA A 79 12.06 -3.68 -12.25
C ALA A 79 12.79 -3.69 -10.92
N ASN A 80 12.54 -2.69 -10.08
CA ASN A 80 13.17 -2.58 -8.80
C ASN A 80 12.15 -2.33 -7.68
N ALA A 81 12.05 -3.29 -6.76
CA ALA A 81 11.11 -3.27 -5.64
C ALA A 81 11.61 -2.44 -4.43
N HIS A 82 12.10 -1.22 -4.65
CA HIS A 82 12.68 -0.37 -3.59
C HIS A 82 11.62 0.06 -2.56
N PHE A 83 11.48 -0.73 -1.49
CA PHE A 83 10.59 -0.48 -0.35
C PHE A 83 9.15 -0.13 -0.73
N ALA A 84 8.65 -0.71 -1.80
CA ALA A 84 7.31 -0.42 -2.29
C ALA A 84 6.25 -1.13 -1.44
N ALA A 85 5.24 -0.39 -1.00
CA ALA A 85 3.98 -0.99 -0.61
C ALA A 85 3.40 -1.72 -1.82
N SER A 86 2.92 -2.94 -1.59
CA SER A 86 2.21 -3.73 -2.60
C SER A 86 0.72 -3.41 -2.60
N VAL A 87 0.06 -3.73 -3.70
CA VAL A 87 -1.41 -3.80 -3.78
C VAL A 87 -1.80 -5.19 -4.29
N HIS A 88 -2.79 -5.80 -3.66
CA HIS A 88 -3.38 -7.08 -4.06
C HIS A 88 -4.64 -6.84 -4.91
N VAL A 89 -4.65 -7.40 -6.13
CA VAL A 89 -5.78 -7.35 -7.05
C VAL A 89 -5.93 -8.72 -7.70
N GLY A 90 -7.08 -9.36 -7.53
CA GLY A 90 -7.34 -10.70 -8.07
C GLY A 90 -6.38 -11.74 -7.50
N ASP A 91 -5.60 -12.39 -8.37
CA ASP A 91 -4.56 -13.38 -8.02
C ASP A 91 -3.14 -12.76 -8.00
N ALA A 92 -3.02 -11.44 -8.13
CA ALA A 92 -1.74 -10.78 -8.35
C ALA A 92 -1.41 -9.75 -7.28
N LEU A 93 -0.12 -9.69 -6.94
CA LEU A 93 0.48 -8.59 -6.20
C LEU A 93 1.20 -7.65 -7.14
N TYR A 94 0.97 -6.36 -6.94
CA TYR A 94 1.60 -5.30 -7.72
C TYR A 94 2.52 -4.48 -6.81
N PHE A 95 3.80 -4.42 -7.16
CA PHE A 95 4.81 -3.65 -6.47
C PHE A 95 5.26 -2.49 -7.36
N ARG A 96 5.29 -1.28 -6.80
CA ARG A 96 5.76 -0.12 -7.55
C ARG A 96 7.27 -0.25 -7.81
N GLY A 97 7.64 -0.28 -9.09
CA GLY A 97 9.01 -0.28 -9.54
C GLY A 97 9.64 1.12 -9.56
N ILE A 98 10.87 1.21 -10.07
CA ILE A 98 11.50 2.50 -10.37
C ILE A 98 10.92 3.05 -11.69
N GLY A 99 10.78 4.37 -11.77
CA GLY A 99 10.30 5.05 -12.98
C GLY A 99 8.84 4.72 -13.26
N ASN A 100 8.61 4.15 -14.45
CA ASN A 100 7.28 3.87 -14.98
C ASN A 100 6.98 2.38 -14.96
N TYR A 101 7.58 1.59 -14.08
CA TYR A 101 7.42 0.15 -14.10
C TYR A 101 6.71 -0.32 -12.85
N THR A 102 5.86 -1.33 -13.02
CA THR A 102 5.20 -2.04 -11.93
C THR A 102 5.56 -3.51 -12.07
N ILE A 103 6.03 -4.09 -10.98
CA ILE A 103 6.30 -5.52 -10.91
C ILE A 103 4.98 -6.20 -10.55
N GLU A 104 4.59 -7.17 -11.34
CA GLU A 104 3.44 -8.03 -11.09
C GLU A 104 3.95 -9.42 -10.67
N TYR A 105 3.42 -9.93 -9.57
CA TYR A 105 3.66 -11.28 -9.09
C TYR A 105 2.34 -12.04 -8.98
N GLN A 106 2.15 -13.00 -9.88
CA GLN A 106 0.98 -13.88 -9.90
C GLN A 106 1.14 -14.98 -8.85
N LEU A 107 0.24 -15.03 -7.88
CA LEU A 107 0.33 -15.89 -6.71
C LEU A 107 0.13 -17.36 -7.07
N THR A 108 -0.91 -17.70 -7.83
CA THR A 108 -1.22 -19.09 -8.20
C THR A 108 -0.14 -19.69 -9.11
N THR A 109 0.37 -18.90 -10.05
CA THR A 109 1.35 -19.40 -11.04
C THR A 109 2.80 -19.14 -10.66
N ALA A 110 3.03 -18.41 -9.56
CA ALA A 110 4.35 -17.95 -9.13
C ALA A 110 5.15 -17.22 -10.23
N ARG A 111 4.46 -16.51 -11.14
CA ARG A 111 5.09 -15.83 -12.28
C ARG A 111 5.35 -14.36 -11.99
N LEU A 112 6.51 -13.89 -12.45
CA LEU A 112 6.89 -12.49 -12.46
C LEU A 112 6.71 -11.89 -13.84
N SER A 113 6.08 -10.73 -13.89
CA SER A 113 5.93 -9.88 -15.06
C SER A 113 6.22 -8.43 -14.68
N VAL A 114 6.46 -7.62 -15.71
CA VAL A 114 6.62 -6.16 -15.56
C VAL A 114 5.64 -5.49 -16.48
N LEU A 115 4.94 -4.52 -15.91
CA LEU A 115 3.95 -3.72 -16.60
C LEU A 115 4.47 -2.29 -16.70
N GLU A 116 4.24 -1.66 -17.83
CA GLU A 116 4.37 -0.21 -17.94
C GLU A 116 3.25 0.46 -17.14
N ALA A 117 3.64 1.31 -16.20
CA ALA A 117 2.82 2.19 -15.41
C ALA A 117 2.71 3.57 -16.07
N LEU A 118 1.72 4.34 -15.63
CA LEU A 118 1.51 5.72 -16.06
C LEU A 118 2.62 6.65 -15.55
N ALA A 119 3.62 6.86 -16.40
CA ALA A 119 4.55 7.99 -16.37
C ALA A 119 5.44 8.11 -15.10
N LYS A 120 6.45 9.00 -15.20
CA LYS A 120 7.54 9.20 -14.20
C LYS A 120 7.06 9.92 -12.93
N CYS A 121 5.78 9.84 -12.63
CA CYS A 121 5.13 10.62 -11.59
C CYS A 121 5.32 9.94 -10.23
N ASN A 122 5.51 10.73 -9.17
CA ASN A 122 5.57 10.27 -7.78
C ASN A 122 4.18 9.82 -7.28
N GLY A 123 3.63 8.75 -7.86
CA GLY A 123 2.33 8.20 -7.49
C GLY A 123 2.40 6.95 -6.61
N ARG A 124 1.24 6.39 -6.28
CA ARG A 124 1.11 5.12 -5.56
C ARG A 124 0.12 4.22 -6.29
N LEU A 125 0.40 2.91 -6.27
CA LEU A 125 -0.60 1.92 -6.64
C LEU A 125 -1.72 1.98 -5.61
N VAL A 126 -2.95 1.79 -6.07
CA VAL A 126 -4.15 1.72 -5.23
C VAL A 126 -5.07 0.61 -5.73
N THR A 127 -5.99 0.16 -4.89
CA THR A 127 -7.11 -0.68 -5.31
C THR A 127 -8.30 0.23 -5.63
N MET A 128 -8.89 0.04 -6.80
CA MET A 128 -10.06 0.81 -7.23
C MET A 128 -11.35 0.24 -6.63
N GLU A 129 -12.44 0.99 -6.69
CA GLU A 129 -13.74 0.59 -6.12
C GLU A 129 -14.32 -0.67 -6.76
N ASP A 130 -13.97 -0.94 -8.01
CA ASP A 130 -14.31 -2.16 -8.76
C ASP A 130 -13.37 -3.34 -8.44
N GLY A 131 -12.45 -3.17 -7.47
CA GLY A 131 -11.43 -4.14 -7.12
C GLY A 131 -10.26 -4.19 -8.10
N GLY A 132 -10.26 -3.35 -9.13
CA GLY A 132 -9.22 -3.29 -10.15
C GLY A 132 -7.94 -2.58 -9.69
N LEU A 133 -6.88 -2.74 -10.47
CA LEU A 133 -5.61 -2.04 -10.24
C LEU A 133 -5.74 -0.56 -10.58
N GLY A 134 -5.30 0.29 -9.67
CA GLY A 134 -5.30 1.74 -9.83
C GLY A 134 -3.95 2.39 -9.59
N PHE A 135 -3.86 3.66 -9.97
CA PHE A 135 -2.71 4.51 -9.71
C PHE A 135 -3.16 5.91 -9.31
N ALA A 136 -2.66 6.39 -8.18
CA ALA A 136 -2.87 7.73 -7.67
C ALA A 136 -1.61 8.57 -7.88
N ALA A 137 -1.67 9.57 -8.74
CA ALA A 137 -0.55 10.48 -9.01
C ALA A 137 -0.89 11.89 -8.56
N VAL A 138 0.13 12.64 -8.12
CA VAL A 138 0.00 14.07 -7.82
C VAL A 138 0.73 14.87 -8.88
N ASP A 139 0.05 15.87 -9.42
CA ASP A 139 0.65 16.97 -10.16
C ASP A 139 0.34 18.28 -9.43
N ASN A 140 1.36 18.88 -8.83
CA ASN A 140 1.25 20.04 -7.95
C ASN A 140 0.26 19.82 -6.78
N THR A 141 -0.99 20.27 -6.90
CA THR A 141 -2.05 20.08 -5.90
C THR A 141 -3.19 19.19 -6.40
N ILE A 142 -3.07 18.65 -7.61
CA ILE A 142 -4.11 17.85 -8.25
C ILE A 142 -3.75 16.38 -8.09
N ILE A 143 -4.63 15.62 -7.44
CA ILE A 143 -4.56 14.16 -7.41
C ILE A 143 -5.40 13.62 -8.55
N THR A 144 -4.78 12.79 -9.39
CA THR A 144 -5.48 12.06 -10.45
C THR A 144 -5.44 10.56 -10.13
N LEU A 145 -6.62 9.96 -10.06
CA LEU A 145 -6.83 8.52 -9.92
C LEU A 145 -7.08 7.91 -11.30
N TRP A 146 -6.27 6.92 -11.63
CA TRP A 146 -6.35 6.15 -12.85
C TRP A 146 -6.71 4.71 -12.52
N ALA A 147 -7.55 4.09 -13.35
CA ALA A 147 -7.83 2.66 -13.30
C ALA A 147 -7.18 1.98 -14.50
N ARG A 148 -6.63 0.79 -14.29
CA ARG A 148 -6.22 -0.09 -15.36
C ARG A 148 -7.44 -0.86 -15.85
N GLU A 149 -7.75 -0.73 -17.13
CA GLU A 149 -8.92 -1.35 -17.75
C GLU A 149 -8.53 -2.06 -19.04
N THR A 150 -9.33 -3.06 -19.42
CA THR A 150 -9.25 -3.66 -20.75
C THR A 150 -10.04 -2.81 -21.73
N GLY A 151 -9.36 -2.24 -22.72
CA GLY A 151 -9.99 -1.47 -23.78
C GLY A 151 -10.84 -2.34 -24.73
N PRO A 152 -11.61 -1.71 -25.63
CA PRO A 152 -12.52 -2.42 -26.55
C PRO A 152 -11.83 -3.44 -27.46
N GLU A 153 -10.54 -3.21 -27.75
CA GLU A 153 -9.70 -4.08 -28.59
C GLU A 153 -8.95 -5.14 -27.77
N GLY A 154 -9.22 -5.27 -26.48
CA GLY A 154 -8.53 -6.19 -25.57
C GLY A 154 -7.18 -5.68 -25.06
N ALA A 155 -6.72 -4.51 -25.52
CA ALA A 155 -5.50 -3.89 -25.02
C ALA A 155 -5.73 -3.28 -23.63
N GLU A 156 -4.83 -3.55 -22.68
CA GLU A 156 -4.87 -2.92 -21.36
C GLU A 156 -4.43 -1.46 -21.45
N THR A 157 -5.29 -0.55 -21.00
CA THR A 157 -5.03 0.88 -20.98
C THR A 157 -5.32 1.45 -19.61
N TRP A 158 -4.77 2.63 -19.34
CA TRP A 158 -5.10 3.37 -18.13
C TRP A 158 -6.10 4.47 -18.44
N THR A 159 -7.20 4.49 -17.69
CA THR A 159 -8.26 5.48 -17.85
C THR A 159 -8.32 6.38 -16.62
N GLN A 160 -8.37 7.69 -16.85
CA GLN A 160 -8.59 8.66 -15.78
C GLN A 160 -10.00 8.48 -15.21
N ARG A 161 -10.10 8.14 -13.93
CA ARG A 161 -11.38 7.95 -13.24
C ARG A 161 -11.82 9.18 -12.49
N ARG A 162 -10.89 9.82 -11.78
CA ARG A 162 -11.22 10.91 -10.87
C ARG A 162 -10.07 11.88 -10.72
N VAL A 163 -10.43 13.15 -10.56
CA VAL A 163 -9.51 14.25 -10.28
C VAL A 163 -9.97 14.95 -9.01
N ILE A 164 -9.02 15.24 -8.11
CA ILE A 164 -9.27 15.87 -6.82
C ILE A 164 -8.30 17.05 -6.71
N ASP A 165 -8.83 18.26 -6.54
CA ASP A 165 -8.00 19.43 -6.23
C ASP A 165 -7.85 19.56 -4.71
N LEU A 166 -6.63 19.35 -4.21
CA LEU A 166 -6.35 19.44 -2.79
C LEU A 166 -6.58 20.82 -2.20
N LYS A 167 -6.63 21.89 -3.01
CA LYS A 167 -6.99 23.23 -2.53
C LYS A 167 -8.43 23.31 -2.02
N THR A 168 -9.27 22.37 -2.43
CA THR A 168 -10.65 22.27 -1.95
C THR A 168 -10.76 21.53 -0.62
N LEU A 169 -9.71 20.81 -0.23
CA LEU A 169 -9.69 19.92 0.93
C LEU A 169 -8.72 20.39 2.04
N LEU A 170 -7.63 21.06 1.66
CA LEU A 170 -6.54 21.48 2.55
C LEU A 170 -6.40 23.01 2.54
N SER A 171 -5.93 23.56 3.67
CA SER A 171 -5.63 24.99 3.77
C SER A 171 -4.42 25.39 2.92
N GLU A 172 -4.32 26.67 2.55
CA GLU A 172 -3.15 27.20 1.84
C GLU A 172 -1.84 26.99 2.62
N ASP A 173 -1.89 27.11 3.95
CA ASP A 173 -0.74 26.86 4.82
C ASP A 173 -0.26 25.40 4.73
N ALA A 174 -1.19 24.44 4.63
CA ALA A 174 -0.85 23.02 4.49
C ALA A 174 -0.18 22.71 3.14
N LEU A 175 -0.49 23.49 2.11
CA LEU A 175 0.05 23.39 0.74
C LEU A 175 1.21 24.37 0.48
N SER A 176 1.75 24.98 1.54
CA SER A 176 2.84 25.95 1.44
C SER A 176 4.18 25.27 1.19
N HIS A 177 5.02 25.91 0.35
CA HIS A 177 6.44 25.55 0.19
C HIS A 177 7.31 26.06 1.35
N SER A 178 6.71 26.50 2.45
CA SER A 178 7.40 27.11 3.57
C SER A 178 6.91 26.56 4.91
N ILE A 179 7.84 26.21 5.79
CA ILE A 179 7.56 25.79 7.17
C ILE A 179 8.34 26.69 8.11
N ASN A 180 7.67 27.27 9.11
CA ASN A 180 8.31 28.13 10.12
C ASN A 180 9.17 29.26 9.50
N GLY A 181 8.73 29.80 8.36
CA GLY A 181 9.43 30.84 7.61
C GLY A 181 10.60 30.36 6.73
N ILE A 182 10.90 29.07 6.70
CA ILE A 182 11.92 28.45 5.84
C ILE A 182 11.26 28.03 4.53
N LYS A 183 11.63 28.68 3.42
CA LYS A 183 11.20 28.29 2.07
C LYS A 183 12.04 27.14 1.54
N TYR A 184 11.37 26.07 1.11
CA TYR A 184 11.98 24.94 0.43
C TYR A 184 12.16 25.22 -1.06
N TYR A 185 13.09 24.51 -1.70
CA TYR A 185 13.35 24.66 -3.13
C TYR A 185 12.12 24.30 -3.97
N SER A 186 11.87 25.07 -5.03
CA SER A 186 10.71 24.88 -5.92
C SER A 186 10.68 23.54 -6.66
N TRP A 187 11.80 22.80 -6.72
CA TRP A 187 11.84 21.47 -7.31
C TRP A 187 11.39 20.37 -6.35
N ILE A 188 11.25 20.66 -5.06
CA ILE A 188 10.75 19.70 -4.08
C ILE A 188 9.23 19.67 -4.23
N PRO A 189 8.63 18.51 -4.52
CA PRO A 189 7.18 18.42 -4.59
C PRO A 189 6.61 18.74 -3.21
N VAL A 190 5.70 19.72 -3.14
CA VAL A 190 5.01 20.08 -1.90
C VAL A 190 4.19 18.92 -1.37
N VAL A 191 3.60 18.17 -2.30
CA VAL A 191 2.63 17.14 -2.00
C VAL A 191 3.01 15.84 -2.70
N SER A 192 2.80 14.73 -2.01
CA SER A 192 2.92 13.39 -2.59
C SER A 192 1.89 12.44 -1.99
N VAL A 193 1.46 11.44 -2.77
CA VAL A 193 0.76 10.29 -2.18
C VAL A 193 1.81 9.39 -1.52
N VAL A 194 1.72 9.25 -0.20
CA VAL A 194 2.70 8.51 0.61
C VAL A 194 2.24 7.10 0.97
N GLY A 195 0.94 6.82 0.86
CA GLY A 195 0.38 5.50 1.12
C GLY A 195 -1.09 5.38 0.70
N PHE A 196 -1.61 4.17 0.75
CA PHE A 196 -3.01 3.82 0.49
C PHE A 196 -3.42 2.71 1.45
N ALA A 197 -4.56 2.85 2.11
CA ALA A 197 -5.10 1.80 2.97
C ALA A 197 -5.89 0.81 2.12
N GLU A 198 -5.26 -0.33 1.84
CA GLU A 198 -5.85 -1.42 1.08
C GLU A 198 -7.20 -1.89 1.67
N GLY A 199 -8.17 -2.17 0.80
CA GLY A 199 -9.54 -2.53 1.20
C GLY A 199 -10.42 -1.34 1.63
N THR A 200 -9.88 -0.12 1.62
CA THR A 200 -10.63 1.11 1.96
C THR A 200 -10.59 2.12 0.81
N ASP A 201 -11.29 3.24 0.97
CA ASP A 201 -11.20 4.38 0.06
C ASP A 201 -10.25 5.47 0.58
N ALA A 202 -9.31 5.16 1.48
CA ALA A 202 -8.42 6.14 2.09
C ALA A 202 -7.03 6.17 1.46
N ILE A 203 -6.59 7.36 1.04
CA ILE A 203 -5.20 7.64 0.65
C ILE A 203 -4.50 8.50 1.70
N PHE A 204 -3.18 8.37 1.77
CA PHE A 204 -2.34 9.20 2.61
C PHE A 204 -1.56 10.19 1.75
N VAL A 205 -1.69 11.46 2.07
CA VAL A 205 -1.10 12.57 1.34
C VAL A 205 -0.13 13.29 2.26
N GLY A 206 1.16 13.19 1.94
CA GLY A 206 2.21 13.91 2.64
C GLY A 206 2.40 15.29 2.05
N THR A 207 2.41 16.30 2.91
CA THR A 207 2.92 17.63 2.62
C THR A 207 4.30 17.81 3.26
N ILE A 208 4.98 18.93 3.02
CA ILE A 208 6.28 19.19 3.66
C ILE A 208 6.16 19.12 5.20
N ALA A 209 5.01 19.50 5.76
CA ALA A 209 4.83 19.65 7.21
C ALA A 209 4.21 18.43 7.90
N CYS A 210 3.43 17.62 7.20
CA CYS A 210 2.56 16.63 7.85
C CYS A 210 2.01 15.61 6.87
N VAL A 211 1.34 14.58 7.39
CA VAL A 211 0.57 13.63 6.58
C VAL A 211 -0.92 13.72 6.91
N TYR A 212 -1.73 13.77 5.85
CA TYR A 212 -3.17 13.71 5.90
C TYR A 212 -3.68 12.36 5.39
N MET A 213 -4.69 11.81 6.04
CA MET A 213 -5.55 10.78 5.49
C MET A 213 -6.73 11.46 4.81
N ILE A 214 -7.01 11.07 3.57
CA ILE A 214 -8.15 11.57 2.78
C ILE A 214 -9.02 10.38 2.41
N GLU A 215 -10.26 10.39 2.89
CA GLU A 215 -11.31 9.47 2.45
C GLU A 215 -11.81 9.93 1.09
N LEU A 216 -11.58 9.12 0.05
CA LEU A 216 -11.84 9.52 -1.32
C LEU A 216 -13.34 9.75 -1.54
N LYS A 217 -14.25 8.90 -1.04
CA LYS A 217 -15.69 9.06 -1.30
C LYS A 217 -16.28 10.28 -0.60
N SER A 218 -15.97 10.44 0.68
CA SER A 218 -16.55 11.51 1.51
C SER A 218 -15.83 12.85 1.35
N GLY A 219 -14.57 12.83 0.87
CA GLY A 219 -13.68 13.99 0.87
C GLY A 219 -13.21 14.39 2.27
N ARG A 220 -13.47 13.58 3.30
CA ARG A 220 -13.04 13.89 4.67
C ARG A 220 -11.52 13.83 4.76
N VAL A 221 -10.98 14.82 5.44
CA VAL A 221 -9.54 14.95 5.69
C VAL A 221 -9.28 14.84 7.18
N THR A 222 -8.31 14.00 7.55
CA THR A 222 -7.80 13.90 8.92
C THR A 222 -6.29 14.03 8.90
N LYS A 223 -5.72 14.93 9.71
CA LYS A 223 -4.27 14.97 9.92
C LYS A 223 -3.87 13.79 10.80
N VAL A 224 -2.93 12.96 10.33
CA VAL A 224 -2.52 11.73 11.03
C VAL A 224 -1.08 11.76 11.53
N LEU A 225 -0.22 12.60 10.94
CA LEU A 225 1.16 12.80 11.41
C LEU A 225 1.50 14.30 11.40
N ASP A 226 2.22 14.74 12.42
CA ASP A 226 2.72 16.12 12.57
C ASP A 226 4.06 16.38 11.86
N GLU A 227 4.60 15.37 11.18
CA GLU A 227 5.82 15.46 10.39
C GLU A 227 5.69 14.61 9.11
N PHE A 228 6.48 14.94 8.09
CA PHE A 228 6.56 14.11 6.89
C PHE A 228 7.26 12.80 7.21
N GLY A 229 6.59 11.68 6.94
CA GLY A 229 7.12 10.34 7.19
C GLY A 229 6.67 9.36 6.13
N ARG A 230 7.36 8.22 6.06
CA ARG A 230 6.87 7.06 5.29
C ARG A 230 5.69 6.47 6.04
N VAL A 231 4.55 6.36 5.37
CA VAL A 231 3.36 5.72 5.93
C VAL A 231 3.21 4.34 5.32
N CYS A 232 3.24 3.33 6.18
CA CYS A 232 2.87 1.96 5.83
C CYS A 232 1.54 1.69 6.53
N PRO A 233 0.40 2.08 5.94
CA PRO A 233 -0.89 1.78 6.54
C PRO A 233 -1.05 0.28 6.57
N TYR A 234 -1.31 -0.26 7.76
CA TYR A 234 -1.64 -1.65 7.94
C TYR A 234 -3.11 -1.69 8.38
N MET A 235 -3.88 -2.60 7.78
CA MET A 235 -5.15 -2.98 8.38
C MET A 235 -4.81 -3.82 9.62
N GLY A 236 -5.09 -3.28 10.79
CA GLY A 236 -5.04 -4.07 12.01
C GLY A 236 -6.08 -5.18 11.91
N PHE A 237 -5.68 -6.43 12.12
CA PHE A 237 -6.55 -7.60 12.06
C PHE A 237 -7.52 -7.72 13.26
N TYR A 238 -7.99 -6.59 13.78
CA TYR A 238 -8.87 -6.53 14.93
C TYR A 238 -9.80 -5.32 14.81
N ILE A 239 -11.09 -5.60 14.58
CA ILE A 239 -12.17 -4.68 14.91
C ILE A 239 -12.58 -5.06 16.33
N PRO A 240 -12.37 -4.21 17.36
CA PRO A 240 -13.04 -4.43 18.63
C PRO A 240 -14.54 -4.41 18.36
N ASP A 241 -15.24 -5.46 18.76
CA ASP A 241 -16.71 -5.46 18.78
C ASP A 241 -17.17 -4.13 19.39
N MET A 242 -17.80 -3.29 18.56
CA MET A 242 -18.58 -2.17 19.09
C MET A 242 -19.73 -2.82 19.85
N GLU A 243 -19.56 -2.98 21.16
CA GLU A 243 -20.65 -3.32 22.06
C GLU A 243 -21.81 -2.39 21.73
N VAL A 244 -22.84 -2.94 21.11
CA VAL A 244 -24.13 -2.30 20.99
C VAL A 244 -24.57 -2.05 22.42
N ALA A 245 -24.50 -0.78 22.85
CA ALA A 245 -24.98 -0.33 24.13
C ALA A 245 -26.47 -0.67 24.24
N SER A 246 -26.76 -1.86 24.76
CA SER A 246 -28.07 -2.24 25.22
C SER A 246 -28.28 -1.48 26.52
N THR A 247 -29.10 -0.44 26.41
CA THR A 247 -29.54 0.35 27.54
C THR A 247 -30.50 -0.50 28.38
N ALA A 248 -30.01 -1.03 29.50
CA ALA A 248 -30.85 -1.44 30.62
C ALA A 248 -30.07 -1.38 31.94
N GLU A 249 -30.40 -0.35 32.71
CA GLU A 249 -30.45 -0.27 34.19
C GLU A 249 -29.15 -0.50 35.00
N GLY A 250 -28.71 0.57 35.69
CA GLY A 250 -27.65 0.54 36.71
C GLY A 250 -28.14 0.06 38.09
N PRO A 251 -27.63 0.58 39.22
CA PRO A 251 -26.28 1.04 39.51
C PRO A 251 -25.68 0.25 40.70
N LYS A 252 -24.37 -0.03 40.74
CA LYS A 252 -23.68 -0.30 42.02
C LYS A 252 -22.27 0.27 42.04
N GLU A 253 -22.06 1.09 43.06
CA GLU A 253 -20.82 1.71 43.49
C GLU A 253 -19.72 0.66 43.81
N GLY A 254 -18.47 1.06 43.60
CA GLY A 254 -17.29 0.32 44.04
C GLY A 254 -16.00 1.04 43.67
N VAL A 255 -15.47 1.83 44.60
CA VAL A 255 -14.19 2.55 44.52
C VAL A 255 -13.05 1.62 44.98
N LEU A 256 -11.94 1.57 44.24
CA LEU A 256 -10.55 1.87 44.71
C LEU A 256 -9.46 1.09 43.96
N ASN A 257 -8.58 1.88 43.31
CA ASN A 257 -7.11 1.94 43.45
C ASN A 257 -6.31 0.65 43.67
N LEU A 258 -5.52 0.26 42.66
CA LEU A 258 -4.08 0.54 42.54
C LEU A 258 -3.64 0.37 41.08
#